data_AF-A0A0D2J5Q5-F1
#
_entry.id   AF-A0A0D2J5Q5-F1
#
_cell.length_a   1.000
_cell.length_b   1.000
_cell.length_c   1.000
_cell.angle_alpha   90.00
_cell.angle_beta   90.00
_cell.angle_gamma   90.00
#
_symmetry.space_group_name_H-M   'P 1'
#
loop_
_entity.id
_entity.type
_entity.pdbx_description
1 polymer ?
#
loop_
_entity_poly.entity_id
_entity_poly.type
_entity_poly.pdbx_seq_one_letter_code
_entity_poly.pdbx_strand_id
1 'polypeptide(L)'
;MQTAQSCNALPFFNKQLVVDPSCKLFFTPPALNHCHDPCFAPIIPAMEAKQILKNTLALILLLSLALLTAGCAAKKEQTPPLESKVERPALDRGPRYCLWLLVVKDNKDLAEVKNKLAQKTPFALVVREMLAKSSRNNLSSLDCMAARDLEPWLLKIAQGLGIGEVSSPFTWDQGTAFIMRTTDIYRRQGRMLYDQGKYLAAEAMFTKDLALHPDSAPMWQIMGMSKAARGDQEGALKALEKAVRYAPRDAGILQDLATTLVYLGEPEKAVPIFERALDISPQNVLITSNLAWALALANQNLDRAEDLAMRAVERNPNRARFWSTLGLVQQKQGDHGAALLSLHQAARLNPADSTNQQRILNSLMALGPDSLKGLTHDEKPSLSKTLAQKPRAKVKASPVKPEKKTKASVPKPEKPVTQKVKKPSKDKKPTSAKGKRDYFLQVSSFRRLDLAQRDVRKWRRLKVGAWLDTFTAKDGSTWITVVLGPYPSLDKARKMGRRFKKDHRTKSFRIFSRPRGWRPHSPA
;
A
#
# COMPACT_ATOMS: atom_id res chain seq x y z
N MET A 1 29.91 -48.01 -32.35
CA MET A 1 28.58 -48.67 -32.45
C MET A 1 27.61 -47.86 -31.60
N GLN A 2 26.58 -47.20 -32.16
CA GLN A 2 25.28 -47.76 -32.63
C GLN A 2 24.45 -48.32 -31.46
N THR A 3 23.14 -48.05 -31.28
CA THR A 3 22.08 -47.23 -31.97
C THR A 3 20.93 -47.06 -30.93
N ALA A 4 20.28 -45.91 -30.70
CA ALA A 4 19.29 -45.14 -31.50
C ALA A 4 17.82 -45.64 -31.45
N GLN A 5 16.86 -44.69 -31.44
CA GLN A 5 15.39 -44.80 -31.68
C GLN A 5 14.48 -45.47 -30.61
N SER A 6 13.13 -45.28 -30.58
CA SER A 6 12.25 -44.06 -30.61
C SER A 6 10.74 -44.43 -30.56
N CYS A 7 9.83 -43.49 -30.21
CA CYS A 7 8.37 -43.45 -30.55
C CYS A 7 7.42 -44.50 -29.86
N ASN A 8 6.08 -44.35 -29.76
CA ASN A 8 5.16 -43.17 -29.74
C ASN A 8 3.71 -43.54 -29.25
N ALA A 9 2.90 -42.49 -28.99
CA ALA A 9 1.42 -42.39 -29.16
C ALA A 9 0.39 -42.97 -28.15
N LEU A 10 -0.84 -42.44 -28.27
CA LEU A 10 -2.10 -42.68 -27.49
C LEU A 10 -3.19 -43.27 -28.43
N PRO A 11 -4.34 -43.78 -27.92
CA PRO A 11 -5.56 -42.96 -27.84
C PRO A 11 -6.38 -43.16 -26.53
N PHE A 12 -7.32 -42.33 -26.03
CA PHE A 12 -8.30 -41.33 -26.52
C PHE A 12 -9.76 -41.84 -26.69
N PHE A 13 -10.65 -41.54 -25.72
CA PHE A 13 -12.12 -41.33 -25.78
C PHE A 13 -12.60 -41.05 -24.34
N ASN A 14 -13.04 -39.87 -23.89
CA ASN A 14 -13.99 -38.84 -24.37
C ASN A 14 -15.48 -39.16 -24.12
N LYS A 15 -16.08 -38.47 -23.14
CA LYS A 15 -17.53 -38.19 -23.06
C LYS A 15 -17.74 -36.85 -22.37
N GLN A 16 -18.64 -36.02 -22.92
CA GLN A 16 -18.91 -34.67 -22.45
C GLN A 16 -20.03 -34.65 -21.40
N LEU A 17 -20.08 -33.59 -20.59
CA LEU A 17 -21.30 -33.13 -19.93
C LEU A 17 -21.38 -31.60 -20.07
N VAL A 18 -22.39 -31.14 -20.79
CA VAL A 18 -22.71 -29.72 -20.97
C VAL A 18 -23.67 -29.29 -19.86
N VAL A 19 -23.51 -28.07 -19.34
CA VAL A 19 -24.47 -27.47 -18.39
C VAL A 19 -24.91 -26.12 -18.94
N ASP A 20 -26.22 -25.99 -19.15
CA ASP A 20 -26.88 -24.78 -19.63
C ASP A 20 -27.20 -23.83 -18.46
N PRO A 21 -26.90 -22.51 -18.54
CA PRO A 21 -27.08 -21.56 -17.45
C PRO A 21 -28.52 -21.01 -17.30
N SER A 22 -29.54 -21.88 -17.38
CA SER A 22 -30.96 -21.49 -17.50
C SER A 22 -31.87 -21.97 -16.37
N CYS A 23 -31.53 -21.69 -15.10
CA CYS A 23 -32.51 -21.81 -14.01
C CYS A 23 -32.28 -20.81 -12.85
N LYS A 24 -33.36 -20.14 -12.42
CA LYS A 24 -33.43 -19.31 -11.20
C LYS A 24 -34.44 -19.92 -10.23
N LEU A 25 -34.38 -19.45 -8.98
CA LEU A 25 -35.40 -19.45 -7.92
C LEU A 25 -35.20 -20.46 -6.77
N PHE A 26 -35.12 -19.87 -5.56
CA PHE A 26 -35.59 -20.30 -4.24
C PHE A 26 -35.41 -21.76 -3.76
N PHE A 27 -34.81 -21.89 -2.58
CA PHE A 27 -34.92 -23.05 -1.71
C PHE A 27 -35.36 -22.63 -0.30
N THR A 28 -36.55 -23.09 0.11
CA THR A 28 -36.99 -23.27 1.51
C THR A 28 -37.79 -24.58 1.58
N PRO A 29 -37.56 -25.46 2.57
CA PRO A 29 -38.09 -26.84 2.60
C PRO A 29 -39.54 -26.93 3.14
N PRO A 30 -40.31 -28.01 2.86
CA PRO A 30 -40.17 -29.37 3.42
C PRO A 30 -40.14 -30.49 2.32
N ALA A 31 -39.78 -31.77 2.50
CA ALA A 31 -39.79 -32.75 3.60
C ALA A 31 -41.14 -33.47 3.86
N LEU A 32 -41.32 -34.70 3.32
CA LEU A 32 -42.03 -35.88 3.89
C LEU A 32 -42.21 -37.04 2.86
N ASN A 33 -42.06 -38.30 3.33
CA ASN A 33 -42.78 -39.58 3.05
C ASN A 33 -43.37 -39.93 1.65
N HIS A 34 -43.56 -41.20 1.21
CA HIS A 34 -43.06 -42.56 1.59
C HIS A 34 -43.56 -43.60 0.53
N CYS A 35 -42.76 -44.65 0.24
CA CYS A 35 -43.17 -45.93 -0.40
C CYS A 35 -43.78 -45.85 -1.84
N HIS A 36 -44.01 -46.93 -2.62
CA HIS A 36 -43.92 -48.39 -2.40
C HIS A 36 -43.29 -49.16 -3.60
N ASP A 37 -42.80 -50.36 -3.29
CA ASP A 37 -42.31 -51.46 -4.16
C ASP A 37 -43.42 -52.10 -5.05
N PRO A 38 -43.15 -52.93 -6.12
CA PRO A 38 -42.61 -54.29 -5.91
C PRO A 38 -41.77 -55.01 -7.00
N CYS A 39 -40.79 -55.78 -6.51
CA CYS A 39 -40.46 -57.20 -6.83
C CYS A 39 -40.35 -57.73 -8.27
N PHE A 40 -39.18 -58.29 -8.60
CA PHE A 40 -39.07 -59.66 -9.17
C PHE A 40 -37.72 -60.33 -8.79
N ALA A 41 -37.77 -61.66 -8.57
CA ALA A 41 -36.70 -62.60 -8.17
C ALA A 41 -37.16 -64.02 -8.60
N PRO A 42 -36.46 -65.18 -8.36
CA PRO A 42 -35.16 -65.46 -7.69
C PRO A 42 -34.06 -65.79 -8.75
N ILE A 43 -33.01 -66.64 -8.64
CA ILE A 43 -32.57 -67.75 -7.75
C ILE A 43 -31.03 -67.75 -7.64
N ILE A 44 -30.48 -68.25 -6.52
CA ILE A 44 -29.06 -68.61 -6.34
C ILE A 44 -28.97 -70.06 -5.79
N PRO A 45 -28.11 -70.94 -6.32
CA PRO A 45 -27.75 -72.20 -5.66
C PRO A 45 -26.65 -71.95 -4.60
N ALA A 46 -26.86 -72.42 -3.37
CA ALA A 46 -25.95 -72.16 -2.25
C ALA A 46 -24.90 -73.27 -2.04
N MET A 47 -23.65 -72.88 -1.79
CA MET A 47 -22.66 -73.73 -1.09
C MET A 47 -21.77 -72.89 -0.14
N GLU A 48 -21.26 -73.55 0.91
CA GLU A 48 -20.15 -73.12 1.80
C GLU A 48 -20.31 -71.87 2.70
N ALA A 49 -21.50 -71.66 3.29
CA ALA A 49 -21.68 -70.67 4.38
C ALA A 49 -20.78 -70.90 5.64
N LYS A 50 -20.07 -72.04 5.75
CA LYS A 50 -19.18 -72.38 6.87
C LYS A 50 -17.81 -71.69 6.85
N GLN A 51 -17.35 -71.20 5.70
CA GLN A 51 -15.99 -70.63 5.58
C GLN A 51 -15.95 -69.12 5.89
N ILE A 52 -17.02 -68.39 5.53
CA ILE A 52 -17.11 -66.94 5.74
C ILE A 52 -17.14 -66.60 7.25
N LEU A 53 -17.88 -67.37 8.06
CA LEU A 53 -18.02 -67.11 9.49
C LEU A 53 -16.73 -67.35 10.29
N LYS A 54 -15.85 -68.25 9.83
CA LYS A 54 -14.51 -68.44 10.42
C LYS A 54 -13.60 -67.25 10.14
N ASN A 55 -13.63 -66.75 8.91
CA ASN A 55 -12.75 -65.66 8.49
C ASN A 55 -13.12 -64.32 9.14
N THR A 56 -14.40 -64.03 9.38
CA THR A 56 -14.82 -62.80 10.10
C THR A 56 -14.40 -62.83 11.58
N LEU A 57 -14.56 -63.96 12.27
CA LEU A 57 -14.09 -64.13 13.66
C LEU A 57 -12.56 -64.04 13.75
N ALA A 58 -11.82 -64.64 12.82
CA ALA A 58 -10.37 -64.53 12.76
C ALA A 58 -9.90 -63.08 12.55
N LEU A 59 -10.57 -62.30 11.68
CA LEU A 59 -10.22 -60.91 11.43
C LEU A 59 -10.46 -60.02 12.66
N ILE A 60 -11.54 -60.27 13.41
CA ILE A 60 -11.87 -59.55 14.66
C ILE A 60 -10.88 -59.89 15.80
N LEU A 61 -10.41 -61.14 15.89
CA LEU A 61 -9.32 -61.49 16.82
C LEU A 61 -7.99 -60.83 16.43
N LEU A 62 -7.64 -60.79 15.14
CA LEU A 62 -6.41 -60.14 14.68
C LEU A 62 -6.42 -58.63 14.91
N LEU A 63 -7.55 -57.96 14.69
CA LEU A 63 -7.72 -56.53 14.96
C LEU A 63 -7.64 -56.18 16.46
N SER A 64 -8.16 -57.04 17.35
CA SER A 64 -8.05 -56.82 18.79
C SER A 64 -6.65 -57.13 19.35
N LEU A 65 -5.95 -58.15 18.82
CA LEU A 65 -4.57 -58.48 19.22
C LEU A 65 -3.54 -57.43 18.75
N ALA A 66 -3.78 -56.80 17.59
CA ALA A 66 -2.96 -55.69 17.09
C ALA A 66 -3.03 -54.43 17.99
N LEU A 67 -4.18 -54.18 18.63
CA LEU A 67 -4.37 -53.04 19.53
C LEU A 67 -3.71 -53.23 20.92
N LEU A 68 -3.38 -54.46 21.30
CA LEU A 68 -2.71 -54.76 22.58
C LEU A 68 -1.17 -54.87 22.48
N THR A 69 -0.61 -54.89 21.27
CA THR A 69 0.84 -55.06 21.04
C THR A 69 1.56 -53.77 20.60
N ALA A 70 0.83 -52.70 20.26
CA ALA A 70 1.39 -51.37 20.01
C ALA A 70 1.85 -50.62 21.29
N GLY A 71 1.74 -51.25 22.47
CA GLY A 71 1.80 -50.63 23.78
C GLY A 71 3.05 -50.86 24.64
N CYS A 72 4.24 -51.11 24.08
CA CYS A 72 5.52 -50.98 24.81
C CYS A 72 6.76 -51.05 23.89
N ALA A 73 7.26 -49.90 23.41
CA ALA A 73 8.54 -49.82 22.68
C ALA A 73 9.23 -48.46 22.87
N ALA A 74 9.68 -48.17 24.09
CA ALA A 74 10.35 -46.92 24.41
C ALA A 74 11.70 -46.79 23.67
N LYS A 75 11.76 -45.94 22.63
CA LYS A 75 12.98 -45.65 21.88
C LYS A 75 13.21 -44.14 21.85
N LYS A 76 14.36 -43.72 22.39
CA LYS A 76 14.76 -42.33 22.63
C LYS A 76 14.38 -41.38 21.48
N GLU A 77 13.35 -40.56 21.66
CA GLU A 77 13.33 -39.26 21.03
C GLU A 77 14.49 -38.44 21.62
N GLN A 78 15.37 -37.93 20.77
CA GLN A 78 16.21 -36.81 21.17
C GLN A 78 15.28 -35.61 21.33
N THR A 79 15.10 -35.16 22.56
CA THR A 79 14.43 -33.88 22.79
C THR A 79 15.15 -32.82 21.95
N PRO A 80 14.45 -32.08 21.07
CA PRO A 80 15.01 -30.82 20.61
C PRO A 80 15.33 -30.01 21.86
N PRO A 81 16.46 -29.28 21.90
CA PRO A 81 16.80 -28.53 23.09
C PRO A 81 15.61 -27.64 23.45
N LEU A 82 15.26 -27.61 24.73
CA LEU A 82 14.45 -26.52 25.24
C LEU A 82 15.31 -25.26 25.09
N GLU A 83 15.25 -24.65 23.90
CA GLU A 83 15.04 -23.21 23.85
C GLU A 83 13.90 -22.97 24.81
N SER A 84 14.25 -22.53 26.02
CA SER A 84 13.31 -21.85 26.85
C SER A 84 12.78 -20.71 26.00
N LYS A 85 11.53 -20.87 25.56
CA LYS A 85 10.65 -19.73 25.43
C LYS A 85 10.67 -19.05 26.80
N VAL A 86 11.63 -18.15 26.93
CA VAL A 86 11.37 -16.84 27.50
C VAL A 86 10.28 -16.24 26.62
N GLU A 87 9.05 -16.71 26.86
CA GLU A 87 7.87 -15.89 26.75
C GLU A 87 8.18 -14.69 27.63
N ARG A 88 8.77 -13.67 26.99
CA ARG A 88 8.90 -12.35 27.56
C ARG A 88 7.46 -12.01 27.96
N PRO A 89 7.15 -11.96 29.28
CA PRO A 89 5.77 -12.03 29.77
C PRO A 89 4.97 -11.02 28.97
N ALA A 90 3.90 -11.47 28.30
CA ALA A 90 3.40 -10.86 27.07
C ALA A 90 3.12 -9.36 27.24
N LEU A 91 4.15 -8.53 26.98
CA LEU A 91 4.45 -7.37 27.83
C LEU A 91 3.27 -6.41 27.88
N ASP A 92 2.54 -6.47 29.00
CA ASP A 92 1.11 -6.18 28.96
C ASP A 92 0.88 -4.80 28.33
N ARG A 93 0.12 -4.82 27.25
CA ARG A 93 -0.22 -3.64 26.46
C ARG A 93 -1.62 -3.21 26.85
N GLY A 94 -1.79 -3.04 28.17
CA GLY A 94 -2.92 -2.36 28.78
C GLY A 94 -3.29 -1.10 28.00
N PRO A 95 -4.59 -0.75 28.01
CA PRO A 95 -5.30 -0.17 26.89
C PRO A 95 -4.54 0.94 26.17
N ARG A 96 -4.44 0.80 24.83
CA ARG A 96 -3.89 1.87 23.99
C ARG A 96 -4.94 2.93 23.73
N TYR A 97 -4.59 4.17 23.99
CA TYR A 97 -5.41 5.33 23.68
C TYR A 97 -4.79 6.04 22.49
N CYS A 98 -5.56 6.17 21.40
CA CYS A 98 -5.21 7.04 20.28
C CYS A 98 -6.01 8.34 20.44
N LEU A 99 -5.32 9.40 20.83
CA LEU A 99 -5.90 10.71 21.15
C LEU A 99 -5.55 11.70 20.04
N TRP A 100 -6.54 12.46 19.60
CA TRP A 100 -6.32 13.65 18.77
C TRP A 100 -6.34 14.87 19.67
N LEU A 101 -5.18 15.49 19.87
CA LEU A 101 -5.03 16.75 20.58
C LEU A 101 -5.26 17.93 19.62
N LEU A 102 -5.99 18.94 20.08
CA LEU A 102 -6.04 20.29 19.52
C LEU A 102 -5.67 21.28 20.63
N VAL A 103 -4.62 22.06 20.44
CA VAL A 103 -4.26 23.18 21.34
C VAL A 103 -4.54 24.49 20.62
N VAL A 104 -5.31 25.35 21.26
CA VAL A 104 -5.73 26.66 20.77
C VAL A 104 -5.12 27.76 21.64
N LYS A 105 -4.47 28.75 21.03
CA LYS A 105 -3.77 29.82 21.78
C LYS A 105 -4.46 31.19 21.74
N ASP A 106 -5.31 31.45 20.75
CA ASP A 106 -6.09 32.69 20.68
C ASP A 106 -7.47 32.49 21.34
N ASN A 107 -7.91 33.45 22.14
CA ASN A 107 -9.24 33.46 22.75
C ASN A 107 -10.37 33.54 21.71
N LYS A 108 -10.12 34.15 20.54
CA LYS A 108 -11.08 34.19 19.42
C LYS A 108 -11.25 32.83 18.77
N ASP A 109 -10.14 32.18 18.42
CA ASP A 109 -10.14 30.80 17.90
C ASP A 109 -10.81 29.85 18.92
N LEU A 110 -10.54 30.03 20.22
CA LEU A 110 -11.14 29.21 21.29
C LEU A 110 -12.66 29.36 21.38
N ALA A 111 -13.18 30.58 21.21
CA ALA A 111 -14.63 30.81 21.16
C ALA A 111 -15.27 30.16 19.91
N GLU A 112 -14.61 30.24 18.75
CA GLU A 112 -15.09 29.59 17.52
C GLU A 112 -15.09 28.05 17.65
N VAL A 113 -14.03 27.46 18.21
CA VAL A 113 -13.96 26.00 18.47
C VAL A 113 -15.10 25.55 19.38
N LYS A 114 -15.32 26.24 20.51
CA LYS A 114 -16.44 25.92 21.43
C LYS A 114 -17.79 25.95 20.72
N ASN A 115 -18.04 26.96 19.89
CA ASN A 115 -19.28 27.08 19.13
C ASN A 115 -19.47 25.93 18.12
N LYS A 116 -18.45 25.61 17.31
CA LYS A 116 -18.52 24.51 16.33
C LYS A 116 -18.75 23.14 16.98
N LEU A 117 -18.13 22.89 18.14
CA LEU A 117 -18.33 21.65 18.89
C LEU A 117 -19.73 21.58 19.52
N ALA A 118 -20.27 22.69 20.02
CA ALA A 118 -21.66 22.76 20.48
C ALA A 118 -22.67 22.49 19.34
N GLN A 119 -22.36 22.95 18.11
CA GLN A 119 -23.10 22.63 16.88
C GLN A 119 -22.90 21.18 16.38
N LYS A 120 -22.23 20.31 17.15
CA LYS A 120 -21.91 18.91 16.81
C LYS A 120 -21.10 18.76 15.51
N THR A 121 -20.30 19.77 15.15
CA THR A 121 -19.36 19.67 14.02
C THR A 121 -18.32 18.58 14.34
N PRO A 122 -18.08 17.59 13.45
CA PRO A 122 -17.05 16.57 13.68
C PRO A 122 -15.69 17.20 14.00
N PHE A 123 -15.09 16.78 15.12
CA PHE A 123 -13.85 17.35 15.65
C PHE A 123 -12.73 17.43 14.59
N ALA A 124 -12.68 16.44 13.70
CA ALA A 124 -11.77 16.40 12.55
C ALA A 124 -11.82 17.66 11.66
N LEU A 125 -13.03 18.11 11.35
CA LEU A 125 -13.27 19.28 10.51
C LEU A 125 -12.94 20.57 11.27
N VAL A 126 -13.27 20.64 12.57
CA VAL A 126 -12.90 21.77 13.44
C VAL A 126 -11.38 21.94 13.51
N VAL A 127 -10.63 20.84 13.77
CA VAL A 127 -9.16 20.86 13.76
C VAL A 127 -8.63 21.33 12.41
N ARG A 128 -9.12 20.76 11.31
CA ARG A 128 -8.67 21.10 9.95
C ARG A 128 -8.90 22.56 9.60
N GLU A 129 -10.04 23.13 10.01
CA GLU A 129 -10.35 24.54 9.81
C GLU A 129 -9.46 25.47 10.66
N MET A 130 -9.26 25.14 11.94
CA MET A 130 -8.39 25.91 12.84
C MET A 130 -6.93 25.91 12.41
N LEU A 131 -6.44 24.79 11.85
CA LEU A 131 -5.11 24.73 11.23
C LEU A 131 -5.05 25.56 9.94
N ALA A 132 -6.08 25.50 9.09
CA ALA A 132 -6.12 26.27 7.84
C ALA A 132 -6.11 27.79 8.11
N LYS A 133 -6.84 28.25 9.14
CA LYS A 133 -6.86 29.65 9.58
C LYS A 133 -5.57 30.08 10.30
N SER A 134 -5.09 29.26 11.24
CA SER A 134 -4.24 29.71 12.34
C SER A 134 -3.06 28.75 12.64
N SER A 135 -2.53 28.10 11.60
CA SER A 135 -1.45 27.08 11.61
C SER A 135 -0.16 27.42 12.40
N ARG A 136 0.07 28.68 12.79
CA ARG A 136 1.22 29.09 13.61
C ARG A 136 0.91 29.14 15.10
N ASN A 137 -0.35 29.36 15.47
CA ASN A 137 -0.81 29.53 16.84
C ASN A 137 -1.41 28.22 17.37
N ASN A 138 -2.18 27.53 16.53
CA ASN A 138 -2.89 26.31 16.89
C ASN A 138 -2.08 25.07 16.51
N LEU A 139 -2.02 24.10 17.42
CA LEU A 139 -1.30 22.85 17.26
C LEU A 139 -2.28 21.68 17.26
N SER A 140 -1.96 20.62 16.51
CA SER A 140 -2.67 19.34 16.65
C SER A 140 -1.74 18.17 16.45
N SER A 141 -1.95 17.09 17.20
CA SER A 141 -1.27 15.82 16.99
C SER A 141 -2.23 14.64 17.17
N LEU A 142 -1.93 13.52 16.50
CA LEU A 142 -2.67 12.26 16.63
C LEU A 142 -1.70 11.20 17.13
N ASP A 143 -1.74 10.94 18.43
CA ASP A 143 -0.76 10.11 19.12
C ASP A 143 -1.43 8.89 19.76
N CYS A 144 -0.78 7.74 19.58
CA CYS A 144 -1.30 6.43 19.98
C CYS A 144 -0.39 5.81 21.04
N MET A 145 -0.73 5.99 22.31
CA MET A 145 0.09 5.67 23.49
C MET A 145 -0.51 4.49 24.26
N ALA A 146 0.27 3.76 25.06
CA ALA A 146 -0.28 2.84 26.06
C ALA A 146 -0.68 3.62 27.31
N ALA A 147 -1.58 3.07 28.14
CA ALA A 147 -2.05 3.72 29.37
C ALA A 147 -0.91 4.26 30.26
N ARG A 148 0.14 3.45 30.47
CA ARG A 148 1.35 3.81 31.25
C ARG A 148 2.26 4.85 30.62
N ASP A 149 2.10 5.13 29.32
CA ASP A 149 2.92 6.09 28.59
C ASP A 149 2.31 7.51 28.69
N LEU A 150 1.07 7.63 29.19
CA LEU A 150 0.33 8.87 29.39
C LEU A 150 0.52 9.43 30.82
N GLU A 151 0.52 10.75 30.95
CA GLU A 151 0.42 11.43 32.24
C GLU A 151 -0.84 11.00 33.00
N PRO A 152 -0.80 10.74 34.33
CA PRO A 152 -1.94 10.16 35.06
C PRO A 152 -3.23 10.97 34.98
N TRP A 153 -3.13 12.30 34.95
CA TRP A 153 -4.29 13.19 34.81
C TRP A 153 -4.90 13.11 33.40
N LEU A 154 -4.05 13.02 32.36
CA LEU A 154 -4.47 12.92 30.96
C LEU A 154 -5.07 11.53 30.68
N LEU A 155 -4.52 10.49 31.29
CA LEU A 155 -5.09 9.14 31.29
C LEU A 155 -6.50 9.12 31.87
N LYS A 156 -6.76 9.84 32.98
CA LYS A 156 -8.10 9.93 33.59
C LYS A 156 -9.12 10.58 32.64
N ILE A 157 -8.74 11.63 31.91
CA ILE A 157 -9.61 12.22 30.86
C ILE A 157 -9.82 11.20 29.73
N ALA A 158 -8.76 10.58 29.23
CA ALA A 158 -8.82 9.59 28.14
C ALA A 158 -9.63 8.32 28.48
N GLN A 159 -9.69 7.95 29.76
CA GLN A 159 -10.52 6.87 30.30
C GLN A 159 -12.01 7.24 30.33
N GLY A 160 -12.33 8.50 30.68
CA GLY A 160 -13.71 8.99 30.74
C GLY A 160 -14.38 9.25 29.39
N LEU A 161 -13.62 9.25 28.29
CA LEU A 161 -14.14 9.47 26.94
C LEU A 161 -14.49 8.16 26.22
N GLY A 162 -15.70 8.08 25.67
CA GLY A 162 -16.09 7.15 24.61
C GLY A 162 -15.38 7.42 23.28
N ILE A 163 -15.54 6.54 22.29
CA ILE A 163 -14.92 6.72 20.96
C ILE A 163 -15.67 7.82 20.20
N GLY A 164 -14.94 8.84 19.74
CA GLY A 164 -15.50 10.04 19.10
C GLY A 164 -15.86 11.16 20.08
N GLU A 165 -15.83 10.91 21.38
CA GLU A 165 -16.10 11.95 22.39
C GLU A 165 -14.90 12.88 22.56
N VAL A 166 -15.22 14.17 22.76
CA VAL A 166 -14.28 15.27 22.93
C VAL A 166 -14.31 15.72 24.38
N SER A 167 -13.14 15.97 24.97
CA SER A 167 -13.04 16.47 26.34
C SER A 167 -13.62 17.88 26.49
N SER A 168 -14.05 18.20 27.71
CA SER A 168 -14.08 19.59 28.17
C SER A 168 -12.72 20.27 27.93
N PRO A 169 -12.69 21.59 27.68
CA PRO A 169 -11.44 22.33 27.52
C PRO A 169 -10.61 22.31 28.82
N PHE A 170 -9.29 22.16 28.69
CA PHE A 170 -8.34 22.23 29.81
C PHE A 170 -7.06 23.00 29.43
N THR A 171 -6.31 23.50 30.41
CA THR A 171 -5.06 24.24 30.17
C THR A 171 -3.94 23.31 29.67
N TRP A 172 -3.23 23.71 28.62
CA TRP A 172 -2.07 22.99 28.09
C TRP A 172 -1.00 23.96 27.60
N ASP A 173 0.22 23.84 28.12
CA ASP A 173 1.36 24.73 27.88
C ASP A 173 1.02 26.23 28.00
N GLN A 174 0.70 26.87 26.87
CA GLN A 174 0.36 28.29 26.73
C GLN A 174 -0.96 28.48 25.98
N GLY A 175 -1.92 27.58 26.18
CA GLY A 175 -3.21 27.62 25.50
C GLY A 175 -4.26 26.73 26.18
N THR A 176 -5.41 26.60 25.52
CA THR A 176 -6.47 25.67 25.90
C THR A 176 -6.48 24.50 24.95
N ALA A 177 -6.50 23.29 25.50
CA ALA A 177 -6.53 22.04 24.77
C ALA A 177 -7.90 21.35 24.83
N PHE A 178 -8.17 20.59 23.77
CA PHE A 178 -9.23 19.59 23.66
C PHE A 178 -8.60 18.29 23.19
N ILE A 179 -9.05 17.14 23.71
CA ILE A 179 -8.69 15.83 23.15
C ILE A 179 -9.95 15.09 22.69
N MET A 180 -9.85 14.39 21.56
CA MET A 180 -10.84 13.40 21.14
C MET A 180 -10.24 11.99 21.18
N ARG A 181 -10.98 11.01 21.72
CA ARG A 181 -10.59 9.60 21.63
C ARG A 181 -10.97 9.06 20.25
N THR A 182 -9.98 8.68 19.45
CA THR A 182 -10.17 8.44 18.00
C THR A 182 -10.64 7.03 17.63
N THR A 183 -11.06 6.89 16.37
CA THR A 183 -11.59 5.69 15.73
C THR A 183 -10.53 4.66 15.32
N ASP A 184 -9.32 4.73 15.87
CA ASP A 184 -8.19 3.90 15.43
C ASP A 184 -8.50 2.40 15.49
N ILE A 185 -9.34 1.98 16.45
CA ILE A 185 -9.85 0.62 16.58
C ILE A 185 -10.72 0.21 15.40
N TYR A 186 -11.63 1.07 14.91
CA TYR A 186 -12.45 0.81 13.73
C TYR A 186 -11.60 0.74 12.47
N ARG A 187 -10.63 1.66 12.29
CA ARG A 187 -9.66 1.58 11.19
C ARG A 187 -8.83 0.29 11.22
N ARG A 188 -8.38 -0.16 12.40
CA ARG A 188 -7.63 -1.42 12.56
C ARG A 188 -8.51 -2.64 12.28
N GLN A 189 -9.71 -2.71 12.84
CA GLN A 189 -10.67 -3.80 12.62
C GLN A 189 -11.11 -3.86 11.15
N GLY A 190 -11.48 -2.72 10.56
CA GLY A 190 -11.87 -2.62 9.16
C GLY A 190 -10.75 -3.07 8.22
N ARG A 191 -9.50 -2.64 8.46
CA ARG A 191 -8.35 -3.16 7.70
C ARG A 191 -8.16 -4.67 7.88
N MET A 192 -8.22 -5.20 9.10
CA MET A 192 -8.12 -6.65 9.32
C MET A 192 -9.25 -7.45 8.63
N LEU A 193 -10.46 -6.89 8.55
CA LEU A 193 -11.58 -7.50 7.84
C LEU A 193 -11.40 -7.41 6.31
N TYR A 194 -10.89 -6.29 5.80
CA TYR A 194 -10.53 -6.13 4.39
C TYR A 194 -9.43 -7.11 3.97
N ASP A 195 -8.36 -7.21 4.76
CA ASP A 195 -7.24 -8.13 4.53
C ASP A 195 -7.66 -9.62 4.69
N GLN A 196 -8.84 -9.89 5.26
CA GLN A 196 -9.52 -11.20 5.31
C GLN A 196 -10.58 -11.41 4.20
N GLY A 197 -10.75 -10.48 3.26
CA GLY A 197 -11.79 -10.53 2.23
C GLY A 197 -13.22 -10.28 2.72
N LYS A 198 -13.41 -9.91 4.00
CA LYS A 198 -14.72 -9.69 4.64
C LYS A 198 -15.21 -8.26 4.37
N TYR A 199 -15.32 -7.89 3.09
CA TYR A 199 -15.48 -6.52 2.64
C TYR A 199 -16.70 -5.78 3.24
N LEU A 200 -17.87 -6.42 3.35
CA LEU A 200 -19.05 -5.80 3.99
C LEU A 200 -18.81 -5.43 5.47
N ALA A 201 -18.13 -6.31 6.22
CA ALA A 201 -17.79 -6.05 7.61
C ALA A 201 -16.69 -4.96 7.73
N ALA A 202 -15.79 -4.88 6.75
CA ALA A 202 -14.83 -3.80 6.63
C ALA A 202 -15.51 -2.46 6.33
N GLU A 203 -16.43 -2.41 5.36
CA GLU A 203 -17.26 -1.23 5.04
C GLU A 203 -18.00 -0.71 6.28
N ALA A 204 -18.56 -1.60 7.11
CA ALA A 204 -19.23 -1.23 8.36
C ALA A 204 -18.29 -0.58 9.39
N MET A 205 -17.03 -1.01 9.48
CA MET A 205 -16.03 -0.38 10.36
C MET A 205 -15.52 0.94 9.77
N PHE A 206 -15.25 1.02 8.48
CA PHE A 206 -14.86 2.28 7.82
C PHE A 206 -15.98 3.33 7.90
N THR A 207 -17.25 2.92 7.87
CA THR A 207 -18.39 3.81 8.10
C THR A 207 -18.37 4.43 9.50
N LYS A 208 -18.01 3.65 10.55
CA LYS A 208 -17.84 4.16 11.92
C LYS A 208 -16.63 5.08 12.07
N ASP A 209 -15.55 4.85 11.31
CA ASP A 209 -14.40 5.76 11.25
C ASP A 209 -14.79 7.11 10.59
N LEU A 210 -15.40 7.03 9.41
CA LEU A 210 -15.79 8.17 8.57
C LEU A 210 -16.92 9.02 9.17
N ALA A 211 -17.72 8.49 10.11
CA ALA A 211 -18.68 9.28 10.87
C ALA A 211 -18.02 10.36 11.76
N LEU A 212 -16.79 10.10 12.22
CA LEU A 212 -16.03 10.97 13.12
C LEU A 212 -14.84 11.65 12.41
N HIS A 213 -14.30 11.00 11.38
CA HIS A 213 -13.23 11.48 10.52
C HIS A 213 -13.69 11.55 9.03
N PRO A 214 -14.71 12.36 8.69
CA PRO A 214 -15.31 12.38 7.35
C PRO A 214 -14.37 12.86 6.23
N ASP A 215 -13.22 13.43 6.56
CA ASP A 215 -12.18 13.88 5.63
C ASP A 215 -10.99 12.90 5.48
N SER A 216 -11.11 11.70 6.08
CA SER A 216 -10.09 10.64 6.07
C SER A 216 -9.95 10.00 4.69
N ALA A 217 -9.18 10.64 3.80
CA ALA A 217 -8.95 10.16 2.43
C ALA A 217 -8.51 8.68 2.33
N PRO A 218 -7.62 8.14 3.19
CA PRO A 218 -7.26 6.72 3.13
C PRO A 218 -8.40 5.77 3.51
N MET A 219 -9.37 6.23 4.32
CA MET A 219 -10.55 5.44 4.69
C MET A 219 -11.60 5.48 3.59
N TRP A 220 -11.79 6.63 2.92
CA TRP A 220 -12.56 6.68 1.67
C TRP A 220 -11.95 5.80 0.56
N GLN A 221 -10.61 5.76 0.44
CA GLN A 221 -9.93 4.88 -0.51
C GLN A 221 -10.24 3.39 -0.24
N ILE A 222 -9.96 2.89 0.98
CA ILE A 222 -10.16 1.47 1.29
C ILE A 222 -11.66 1.08 1.35
N MET A 223 -12.55 2.02 1.65
CA MET A 223 -14.01 1.87 1.46
C MET A 223 -14.34 1.62 -0.02
N GLY A 224 -13.76 2.41 -0.93
CA GLY A 224 -13.90 2.20 -2.38
C GLY A 224 -13.31 0.88 -2.86
N MET A 225 -12.11 0.51 -2.37
CA MET A 225 -11.50 -0.80 -2.67
C MET A 225 -12.35 -1.98 -2.18
N SER A 226 -12.99 -1.87 -1.00
CA SER A 226 -13.91 -2.88 -0.48
C SER A 226 -15.10 -3.08 -1.40
N LYS A 227 -15.68 -1.97 -1.90
CA LYS A 227 -16.83 -1.99 -2.81
C LYS A 227 -16.47 -2.58 -4.17
N ALA A 228 -15.37 -2.14 -4.78
CA ALA A 228 -14.86 -2.68 -6.04
C ALA A 228 -14.59 -4.19 -5.95
N ALA A 229 -14.06 -4.67 -4.81
CA ALA A 229 -13.82 -6.09 -4.56
C ALA A 229 -15.09 -6.93 -4.33
N ARG A 230 -16.26 -6.30 -4.21
CA ARG A 230 -17.59 -6.96 -4.25
C ARG A 230 -18.35 -6.72 -5.57
N GLY A 231 -17.75 -6.04 -6.55
CA GLY A 231 -18.41 -5.65 -7.79
C GLY A 231 -19.27 -4.38 -7.72
N ASP A 232 -19.32 -3.69 -6.58
CA ASP A 232 -20.01 -2.40 -6.37
C ASP A 232 -19.14 -1.26 -6.92
N GLN A 233 -19.06 -1.14 -8.26
CA GLN A 233 -18.13 -0.22 -8.92
C GLN A 233 -18.59 1.24 -8.86
N GLU A 234 -19.89 1.51 -8.94
CA GLU A 234 -20.44 2.88 -8.80
C GLU A 234 -20.31 3.38 -7.36
N GLY A 235 -20.48 2.50 -6.37
CA GLY A 235 -20.19 2.83 -4.97
C GLY A 235 -18.70 2.98 -4.70
N ALA A 236 -17.84 2.21 -5.39
CA ALA A 236 -16.40 2.39 -5.35
C ALA A 236 -15.98 3.75 -5.91
N LEU A 237 -16.51 4.14 -7.07
CA LEU A 237 -16.31 5.45 -7.69
C LEU A 237 -16.67 6.58 -6.71
N LYS A 238 -17.90 6.57 -6.18
CA LYS A 238 -18.41 7.58 -5.22
C LYS A 238 -17.57 7.67 -3.93
N ALA A 239 -16.89 6.60 -3.53
CA ALA A 239 -15.96 6.62 -2.41
C ALA A 239 -14.58 7.16 -2.80
N LEU A 240 -14.05 6.76 -3.96
CA LEU A 240 -12.75 7.21 -4.47
C LEU A 240 -12.76 8.70 -4.88
N GLU A 241 -13.88 9.23 -5.39
CA GLU A 241 -14.07 10.66 -5.61
C GLU A 241 -13.93 11.48 -4.32
N LYS A 242 -14.53 11.00 -3.22
CA LYS A 242 -14.36 11.62 -1.88
C LYS A 242 -12.91 11.52 -1.42
N ALA A 243 -12.25 10.39 -1.63
CA ALA A 243 -10.84 10.22 -1.31
C ALA A 243 -9.96 11.24 -2.07
N VAL A 244 -10.18 11.42 -3.38
CA VAL A 244 -9.49 12.43 -4.20
C VAL A 244 -9.84 13.86 -3.77
N ARG A 245 -11.08 14.15 -3.38
CA ARG A 245 -11.46 15.49 -2.86
C ARG A 245 -10.63 15.88 -1.63
N TYR A 246 -10.32 14.93 -0.75
CA TYR A 246 -9.54 15.19 0.46
C TYR A 246 -8.03 15.07 0.27
N ALA A 247 -7.56 14.27 -0.69
CA ALA A 247 -6.13 14.09 -1.03
C ALA A 247 -5.88 14.13 -2.57
N PRO A 248 -6.06 15.29 -3.24
CA PRO A 248 -6.06 15.40 -4.71
C PRO A 248 -4.68 15.21 -5.38
N ARG A 249 -3.64 14.91 -4.59
CA ARG A 249 -2.27 14.65 -5.03
C ARG A 249 -1.71 13.32 -4.51
N ASP A 250 -2.57 12.39 -4.08
CA ASP A 250 -2.13 11.01 -3.80
C ASP A 250 -2.22 10.15 -5.07
N ALA A 251 -1.07 9.67 -5.55
CA ALA A 251 -0.99 8.87 -6.78
C ALA A 251 -1.63 7.48 -6.64
N GLY A 252 -1.73 6.92 -5.44
CA GLY A 252 -2.43 5.65 -5.19
C GLY A 252 -3.94 5.84 -5.30
N ILE A 253 -4.49 6.86 -4.64
CA ILE A 253 -5.93 7.16 -4.71
C ILE A 253 -6.34 7.51 -6.16
N LEU A 254 -5.53 8.28 -6.89
CA LEU A 254 -5.78 8.60 -8.30
C LEU A 254 -5.68 7.36 -9.21
N GLN A 255 -4.72 6.48 -8.98
CA GLN A 255 -4.60 5.19 -9.68
C GLN A 255 -5.85 4.34 -9.46
N ASP A 256 -6.33 4.24 -8.22
CA ASP A 256 -7.46 3.37 -7.88
C ASP A 256 -8.76 3.95 -8.47
N LEU A 257 -8.98 5.27 -8.38
CA LEU A 257 -10.09 5.97 -9.05
C LEU A 257 -10.13 5.70 -10.56
N ALA A 258 -8.99 5.90 -11.23
CA ALA A 258 -8.88 5.65 -12.67
C ALA A 258 -9.08 4.16 -13.02
N THR A 259 -8.63 3.25 -12.15
CA THR A 259 -8.83 1.80 -12.32
C THR A 259 -10.32 1.43 -12.24
N THR A 260 -11.07 2.00 -11.28
CA THR A 260 -12.53 1.82 -11.18
C THR A 260 -13.26 2.39 -12.41
N LEU A 261 -12.83 3.52 -12.95
CA LEU A 261 -13.42 4.07 -14.19
C LEU A 261 -13.22 3.14 -15.40
N VAL A 262 -12.06 2.48 -15.53
CA VAL A 262 -11.88 1.45 -16.58
C VAL A 262 -12.80 0.25 -16.35
N TYR A 263 -13.00 -0.20 -15.10
CA TYR A 263 -13.94 -1.29 -14.79
C TYR A 263 -15.42 -0.92 -14.96
N LEU A 264 -15.77 0.38 -14.96
CA LEU A 264 -17.08 0.90 -15.34
C LEU A 264 -17.25 1.07 -16.86
N GLY A 265 -16.23 0.74 -17.67
CA GLY A 265 -16.29 0.91 -19.12
C GLY A 265 -16.02 2.34 -19.60
N GLU A 266 -15.38 3.19 -18.78
CA GLU A 266 -15.07 4.60 -19.08
C GLU A 266 -13.55 4.88 -19.19
N PRO A 267 -12.78 4.14 -20.00
CA PRO A 267 -11.31 4.28 -20.06
C PRO A 267 -10.86 5.68 -20.52
N GLU A 268 -11.65 6.38 -21.34
CA GLU A 268 -11.39 7.75 -21.80
C GLU A 268 -11.32 8.73 -20.63
N LYS A 269 -12.15 8.53 -19.60
CA LYS A 269 -12.12 9.34 -18.37
C LYS A 269 -10.99 8.93 -17.43
N ALA A 270 -10.57 7.66 -17.49
CA ALA A 270 -9.48 7.14 -16.69
C ALA A 270 -8.09 7.65 -17.13
N VAL A 271 -7.84 7.77 -18.44
CA VAL A 271 -6.56 8.24 -19.02
C VAL A 271 -6.02 9.52 -18.35
N PRO A 272 -6.72 10.67 -18.32
CA PRO A 272 -6.17 11.91 -17.72
C PRO A 272 -5.98 11.83 -16.20
N ILE A 273 -6.63 10.89 -15.51
CA ILE A 273 -6.44 10.65 -14.08
C ILE A 273 -5.20 9.79 -13.85
N PHE A 274 -4.96 8.77 -14.69
CA PHE A 274 -3.70 8.02 -14.69
C PHE A 274 -2.49 8.87 -15.07
N GLU A 275 -2.63 9.82 -16.02
CA GLU A 275 -1.58 10.79 -16.34
C GLU A 275 -1.19 11.63 -15.13
N ARG A 276 -2.18 12.25 -14.45
CA ARG A 276 -1.95 12.99 -13.20
C ARG A 276 -1.30 12.13 -12.12
N ALA A 277 -1.70 10.87 -11.99
CA ALA A 277 -1.11 9.93 -11.05
C ALA A 277 0.37 9.61 -11.40
N LEU A 278 0.69 9.52 -12.69
CA LEU A 278 2.04 9.28 -13.19
C LEU A 278 2.94 10.52 -13.02
N ASP A 279 2.42 11.73 -13.26
CA ASP A 279 3.16 12.99 -12.99
C ASP A 279 3.56 13.13 -11.52
N ILE A 280 2.68 12.69 -10.61
CA ILE A 280 2.93 12.68 -9.16
C ILE A 280 3.93 11.56 -8.78
N SER A 281 3.99 10.47 -9.53
CA SER A 281 4.87 9.32 -9.26
C SER A 281 5.49 8.70 -10.53
N PRO A 282 6.44 9.40 -11.21
CA PRO A 282 6.90 9.02 -12.56
C PRO A 282 7.68 7.69 -12.64
N GLN A 283 8.00 7.08 -11.50
CA GLN A 283 8.68 5.79 -11.40
C GLN A 283 7.74 4.64 -10.99
N ASN A 284 6.44 4.90 -10.80
CA ASN A 284 5.47 3.87 -10.42
C ASN A 284 5.01 3.06 -11.65
N VAL A 285 5.73 1.95 -11.87
CA VAL A 285 5.50 0.96 -12.93
C VAL A 285 4.05 0.45 -12.99
N LEU A 286 3.35 0.42 -11.85
CA LEU A 286 1.95 -0.01 -11.79
C LEU A 286 1.02 1.00 -12.49
N ILE A 287 1.26 2.29 -12.28
CA ILE A 287 0.56 3.39 -12.97
C ILE A 287 0.96 3.43 -14.45
N THR A 288 2.24 3.21 -14.78
CA THR A 288 2.71 3.14 -16.17
C THR A 288 1.96 2.06 -16.97
N SER A 289 1.83 0.85 -16.40
CA SER A 289 1.05 -0.25 -17.00
C SER A 289 -0.46 0.04 -17.02
N ASN A 290 -1.04 0.62 -15.96
CA ASN A 290 -2.46 0.95 -15.96
C ASN A 290 -2.81 2.05 -16.99
N LEU A 291 -1.94 3.04 -17.22
CA LEU A 291 -2.12 4.07 -18.25
C LEU A 291 -2.09 3.46 -19.66
N ALA A 292 -1.12 2.57 -19.94
CA ALA A 292 -1.07 1.83 -21.21
C ALA A 292 -2.34 0.98 -21.44
N TRP A 293 -2.84 0.32 -20.39
CA TRP A 293 -4.07 -0.45 -20.43
C TRP A 293 -5.31 0.41 -20.72
N ALA A 294 -5.43 1.57 -20.07
CA ALA A 294 -6.52 2.52 -20.31
C ALA A 294 -6.48 3.10 -21.73
N LEU A 295 -5.30 3.51 -22.21
CA LEU A 295 -5.10 3.99 -23.58
C LEU A 295 -5.49 2.93 -24.63
N ALA A 296 -5.10 1.66 -24.44
CA ALA A 296 -5.46 0.57 -25.34
C ALA A 296 -6.97 0.28 -25.34
N LEU A 297 -7.64 0.35 -24.19
CA LEU A 297 -9.10 0.15 -24.13
C LEU A 297 -9.86 1.31 -24.78
N ALA A 298 -9.47 2.56 -24.51
CA ALA A 298 -10.00 3.76 -25.16
C ALA A 298 -9.62 3.90 -26.65
N ASN A 299 -8.76 3.01 -27.16
CA ASN A 299 -8.19 3.07 -28.51
C ASN A 299 -7.44 4.38 -28.82
N GLN A 300 -6.84 5.01 -27.81
CA GLN A 300 -6.18 6.31 -27.89
C GLN A 300 -4.65 6.17 -27.89
N ASN A 301 -3.98 6.83 -28.85
CA ASN A 301 -2.51 7.00 -28.87
C ASN A 301 -1.74 5.70 -28.60
N LEU A 302 -1.99 4.69 -29.43
CA LEU A 302 -1.51 3.33 -29.20
C LEU A 302 0.02 3.20 -29.19
N ASP A 303 0.76 3.99 -29.99
CA ASP A 303 2.22 4.02 -29.94
C ASP A 303 2.76 4.47 -28.56
N ARG A 304 2.06 5.39 -27.88
CA ARG A 304 2.39 5.79 -26.51
C ARG A 304 1.99 4.71 -25.50
N ALA A 305 0.88 4.00 -25.74
CA ALA A 305 0.52 2.85 -24.93
C ALA A 305 1.58 1.73 -25.05
N GLU A 306 2.19 1.57 -26.23
CA GLU A 306 3.25 0.59 -26.52
C GLU A 306 4.52 0.93 -25.73
N ASP A 307 5.03 2.16 -25.81
CA ASP A 307 6.17 2.66 -24.99
C ASP A 307 5.94 2.41 -23.49
N LEU A 308 4.77 2.81 -22.98
CA LEU A 308 4.42 2.66 -21.56
C LEU A 308 4.32 1.19 -21.13
N ALA A 309 3.80 0.30 -21.99
CA ALA A 309 3.72 -1.12 -21.72
C ALA A 309 5.09 -1.81 -21.80
N MET A 310 5.90 -1.51 -22.82
CA MET A 310 7.29 -2.00 -22.95
C MET A 310 8.11 -1.61 -21.71
N ARG A 311 8.11 -0.33 -21.33
CA ARG A 311 8.81 0.17 -20.13
C ARG A 311 8.34 -0.48 -18.83
N ALA A 312 7.06 -0.88 -18.75
CA ALA A 312 6.55 -1.62 -17.60
C ALA A 312 7.06 -3.07 -17.55
N VAL A 313 7.13 -3.73 -18.71
CA VAL A 313 7.72 -5.07 -18.89
C VAL A 313 9.23 -5.05 -18.60
N GLU A 314 10.00 -4.17 -19.24
CA GLU A 314 11.45 -4.02 -19.03
C GLU A 314 11.81 -3.86 -17.56
N ARG A 315 11.03 -3.07 -16.82
CA ARG A 315 11.28 -2.76 -15.42
C ARG A 315 10.94 -3.91 -14.47
N ASN A 316 10.08 -4.85 -14.86
CA ASN A 316 9.60 -5.97 -14.06
C ASN A 316 9.16 -7.16 -14.96
N PRO A 317 10.09 -7.85 -15.64
CA PRO A 317 9.76 -8.83 -16.68
C PRO A 317 9.04 -10.08 -16.15
N ASN A 318 9.04 -10.30 -14.82
CA ASN A 318 8.38 -11.46 -14.19
C ASN A 318 6.92 -11.18 -13.77
N ARG A 319 6.31 -10.06 -14.18
CA ARG A 319 4.87 -9.78 -13.93
C ARG A 319 4.02 -10.08 -15.17
N ALA A 320 3.30 -11.21 -15.14
CA ALA A 320 2.34 -11.62 -16.17
C ALA A 320 1.43 -10.48 -16.67
N ARG A 321 0.84 -9.70 -15.74
CA ARG A 321 -0.05 -8.59 -16.08
C ARG A 321 0.57 -7.47 -16.94
N PHE A 322 1.88 -7.27 -16.89
CA PHE A 322 2.55 -6.25 -17.72
C PHE A 322 2.70 -6.73 -19.18
N TRP A 323 3.03 -8.01 -19.37
CA TRP A 323 2.97 -8.66 -20.68
C TRP A 323 1.55 -8.74 -21.24
N SER A 324 0.55 -8.99 -20.39
CA SER A 324 -0.87 -8.96 -20.77
C SER A 324 -1.33 -7.56 -21.22
N THR A 325 -0.81 -6.49 -20.61
CA THR A 325 -1.01 -5.11 -21.11
C THR A 325 -0.35 -4.92 -22.48
N LEU A 326 0.93 -5.28 -22.64
CA LEU A 326 1.65 -5.11 -23.90
C LEU A 326 0.96 -5.85 -25.05
N GLY A 327 0.56 -7.10 -24.81
CA GLY A 327 -0.20 -7.89 -25.78
C GLY A 327 -1.53 -7.25 -26.17
N LEU A 328 -2.28 -6.67 -25.23
CA LEU A 328 -3.52 -5.94 -25.55
C LEU A 328 -3.27 -4.69 -26.40
N VAL A 329 -2.20 -3.94 -26.12
CA VAL A 329 -1.83 -2.78 -26.95
C VAL A 329 -1.55 -3.22 -28.39
N GLN A 330 -0.75 -4.28 -28.55
CA GLN A 330 -0.38 -4.84 -29.85
C GLN A 330 -1.60 -5.38 -30.61
N GLN A 331 -2.55 -6.04 -29.93
CA GLN A 331 -3.84 -6.42 -30.53
C GLN A 331 -4.66 -5.21 -31.01
N LYS A 332 -4.65 -4.10 -30.26
CA LYS A 332 -5.34 -2.86 -30.64
C LYS A 332 -4.64 -2.12 -31.80
N GLN A 333 -3.33 -2.30 -31.95
CA GLN A 333 -2.55 -1.83 -33.11
C GLN A 333 -2.72 -2.72 -34.36
N GLY A 334 -3.32 -3.90 -34.23
CA GLY A 334 -3.38 -4.92 -35.29
C GLY A 334 -2.12 -5.77 -35.44
N ASP A 335 -1.09 -5.57 -34.61
CA ASP A 335 0.08 -6.44 -34.54
C ASP A 335 -0.24 -7.70 -33.72
N HIS A 336 -1.03 -8.58 -34.32
CA HIS A 336 -1.42 -9.85 -33.74
C HIS A 336 -0.22 -10.79 -33.53
N GLY A 337 0.86 -10.64 -34.30
CA GLY A 337 2.08 -11.45 -34.20
C GLY A 337 2.88 -11.13 -32.94
N ALA A 338 3.24 -9.86 -32.73
CA ALA A 338 3.89 -9.43 -31.49
C ALA A 338 2.97 -9.63 -30.27
N ALA A 339 1.66 -9.42 -30.44
CA ALA A 339 0.69 -9.70 -29.39
C ALA A 339 0.72 -11.17 -28.93
N LEU A 340 0.83 -12.15 -29.84
CA LEU A 340 0.95 -13.56 -29.46
C LEU A 340 2.18 -13.79 -28.57
N LEU A 341 3.36 -13.28 -28.97
CA LEU A 341 4.59 -13.45 -28.18
C LEU A 341 4.44 -12.85 -26.76
N SER A 342 3.87 -11.64 -26.67
CA SER A 342 3.58 -10.97 -25.39
C SER A 342 2.57 -11.76 -24.55
N LEU A 343 1.47 -12.23 -25.14
CA LEU A 343 0.41 -12.94 -24.42
C LEU A 343 0.83 -14.36 -24.01
N HIS A 344 1.62 -15.06 -24.82
CA HIS A 344 2.21 -16.36 -24.43
C HIS A 344 3.17 -16.19 -23.25
N GLN A 345 3.98 -15.12 -23.21
CA GLN A 345 4.82 -14.84 -22.05
C GLN A 345 3.99 -14.42 -20.82
N ALA A 346 2.86 -13.74 -21.00
CA ALA A 346 1.89 -13.48 -19.92
C ALA A 346 1.29 -14.78 -19.35
N ALA A 347 0.79 -15.66 -20.23
CA ALA A 347 0.21 -16.96 -19.87
C ALA A 347 1.24 -17.91 -19.24
N ARG A 348 2.50 -17.92 -19.70
CA ARG A 348 3.60 -18.65 -19.06
C ARG A 348 3.86 -18.19 -17.63
N LEU A 349 3.77 -16.88 -17.37
CA LEU A 349 3.99 -16.29 -16.05
C LEU A 349 2.75 -16.40 -15.12
N ASN A 350 1.56 -16.61 -15.67
CA ASN A 350 0.34 -16.91 -14.90
C ASN A 350 -0.64 -17.77 -15.73
N PRO A 351 -0.52 -19.11 -15.70
CA PRO A 351 -1.36 -20.00 -16.52
C PRO A 351 -2.85 -19.97 -16.17
N ALA A 352 -3.21 -19.51 -14.97
CA ALA A 352 -4.59 -19.45 -14.48
C ALA A 352 -5.40 -18.24 -15.00
N ASP A 353 -4.76 -17.28 -15.67
CA ASP A 353 -5.45 -16.11 -16.24
C ASP A 353 -5.98 -16.42 -17.64
N SER A 354 -7.22 -16.93 -17.68
CA SER A 354 -7.97 -17.25 -18.91
C SER A 354 -8.18 -16.05 -19.84
N THR A 355 -8.08 -14.81 -19.33
CA THR A 355 -8.10 -13.59 -20.16
C THR A 355 -6.99 -13.62 -21.22
N ASN A 356 -5.81 -14.15 -20.86
CA ASN A 356 -4.70 -14.26 -21.81
C ASN A 356 -4.95 -15.38 -22.84
N GLN A 357 -5.61 -16.47 -22.45
CA GLN A 357 -5.98 -17.56 -23.35
C GLN A 357 -6.99 -17.08 -24.41
N GLN A 358 -8.02 -16.34 -23.99
CA GLN A 358 -8.98 -15.70 -24.90
C GLN A 358 -8.30 -14.70 -25.85
N ARG A 359 -7.38 -13.87 -25.34
CA ARG A 359 -6.61 -12.94 -26.19
C ARG A 359 -5.70 -13.67 -27.18
N ILE A 360 -5.03 -14.75 -26.77
CA ILE A 360 -4.23 -15.60 -27.69
C ILE A 360 -5.10 -16.11 -28.83
N LEU A 361 -6.27 -16.69 -28.51
CA LEU A 361 -7.22 -17.16 -29.52
C LEU A 361 -7.62 -16.06 -30.50
N ASN A 362 -7.97 -14.86 -29.99
CA ASN A 362 -8.34 -13.73 -30.84
C ASN A 362 -7.20 -13.30 -31.80
N SER A 363 -5.93 -13.37 -31.38
CA SER A 363 -4.80 -13.10 -32.29
C SER A 363 -4.53 -14.24 -33.28
N LEU A 364 -4.70 -15.51 -32.89
CA LEU A 364 -4.58 -16.65 -33.81
C LEU A 364 -5.62 -16.55 -34.94
N MET A 365 -6.88 -16.25 -34.58
CA MET A 365 -7.98 -16.08 -35.54
C MET A 365 -7.75 -14.90 -36.50
N ALA A 366 -7.08 -13.83 -36.06
CA ALA A 366 -6.78 -12.67 -36.89
C ALA A 366 -5.57 -12.87 -37.84
N LEU A 367 -4.65 -13.80 -37.52
CA LEU A 367 -3.46 -14.08 -38.34
C LEU A 367 -3.70 -15.12 -39.43
N GLY A 368 -4.59 -16.08 -39.20
CA GLY A 368 -4.82 -17.22 -40.09
C GLY A 368 -3.65 -18.24 -40.12
N PRO A 369 -3.84 -19.42 -40.72
CA PRO A 369 -2.91 -20.55 -40.56
C PRO A 369 -1.50 -20.32 -41.14
N ASP A 370 -1.38 -19.63 -42.27
CA ASP A 370 -0.12 -19.47 -42.98
C ASP A 370 0.85 -18.50 -42.28
N SER A 371 0.32 -17.43 -41.69
CA SER A 371 1.08 -16.44 -40.91
C SER A 371 1.77 -17.06 -39.68
N LEU A 372 1.24 -18.16 -39.15
CA LEU A 372 1.82 -18.86 -37.99
C LEU A 372 3.13 -19.58 -38.32
N LYS A 373 3.37 -19.94 -39.59
CA LYS A 373 4.54 -20.72 -40.03
C LYS A 373 5.87 -19.99 -39.81
N GLY A 374 5.86 -18.67 -39.68
CA GLY A 374 7.04 -17.83 -39.40
C GLY A 374 7.28 -17.52 -37.91
N LEU A 375 6.34 -17.81 -37.01
CA LEU A 375 6.43 -17.44 -35.59
C LEU A 375 7.15 -18.52 -34.77
N THR A 376 8.47 -18.62 -34.91
CA THR A 376 9.31 -19.59 -34.17
C THR A 376 9.66 -19.09 -32.76
N HIS A 377 9.91 -20.03 -31.83
CA HIS A 377 9.98 -19.71 -30.41
C HIS A 377 11.30 -19.02 -29.97
N ASP A 378 12.36 -19.08 -30.79
CA ASP A 378 13.71 -18.66 -30.40
C ASP A 378 13.98 -17.15 -30.50
N GLU A 379 13.10 -16.39 -31.17
CA GLU A 379 13.08 -14.93 -31.03
C GLU A 379 12.61 -14.56 -29.61
N LYS A 380 13.56 -14.46 -28.67
CA LYS A 380 13.39 -13.60 -27.49
C LYS A 380 12.81 -12.27 -27.97
N PRO A 381 11.75 -11.71 -27.35
CA PRO A 381 11.20 -10.41 -27.72
C PRO A 381 12.30 -9.35 -27.69
N SER A 382 12.87 -9.06 -28.86
CA SER A 382 14.05 -8.23 -28.97
C SER A 382 13.57 -6.79 -29.00
N LEU A 383 13.48 -6.21 -27.81
CA LEU A 383 13.11 -4.81 -27.55
C LEU A 383 13.86 -3.83 -28.47
N SER A 384 15.04 -4.22 -28.97
CA SER A 384 15.84 -3.53 -29.97
C SER A 384 15.34 -3.59 -31.43
N LYS A 385 14.71 -4.69 -31.90
CA LYS A 385 14.23 -4.80 -33.30
C LYS A 385 13.00 -3.94 -33.56
N THR A 386 12.02 -3.94 -32.65
CA THR A 386 10.78 -3.13 -32.78
C THR A 386 11.10 -1.63 -32.84
N LEU A 387 12.15 -1.19 -32.14
CA LEU A 387 12.66 0.18 -32.18
C LEU A 387 13.34 0.57 -33.51
N ALA A 388 13.72 -0.39 -34.35
CA ALA A 388 14.51 -0.15 -35.56
C ALA A 388 13.68 0.05 -36.85
N GLN A 389 12.42 -0.40 -36.87
CA GLN A 389 11.62 -0.49 -38.10
C GLN A 389 10.58 0.63 -38.29
N LYS A 390 10.13 1.32 -37.24
CA LYS A 390 9.31 2.54 -37.38
C LYS A 390 10.23 3.75 -37.61
N PRO A 391 10.21 4.42 -38.80
CA PRO A 391 10.92 5.68 -38.97
C PRO A 391 10.38 6.70 -37.98
N ARG A 392 11.25 7.43 -37.27
CA ARG A 392 10.81 8.55 -36.41
C ARG A 392 10.18 9.64 -37.29
N ALA A 393 8.87 9.63 -37.38
CA ALA A 393 8.10 10.70 -37.98
C ALA A 393 8.50 12.02 -37.30
N LYS A 394 9.13 12.93 -38.05
CA LYS A 394 9.50 14.25 -37.55
C LYS A 394 8.20 15.00 -37.26
N VAL A 395 7.82 15.05 -35.98
CA VAL A 395 6.69 15.86 -35.50
C VAL A 395 6.99 17.32 -35.85
N LYS A 396 6.45 17.77 -36.98
CA LYS A 396 6.41 19.20 -37.32
C LYS A 396 5.51 19.85 -36.27
N ALA A 397 6.10 20.68 -35.42
CA ALA A 397 5.36 21.52 -34.49
C ALA A 397 4.60 22.60 -35.29
N SER A 398 3.39 22.28 -35.75
CA SER A 398 2.49 23.27 -36.32
C SER A 398 2.10 24.29 -35.24
N PRO A 399 2.11 25.60 -35.54
CA PRO A 399 2.04 26.64 -34.51
C PRO A 399 0.63 26.81 -33.96
N VAL A 400 0.47 26.63 -32.65
CA VAL A 400 -0.73 27.05 -31.92
C VAL A 400 -0.79 28.58 -31.93
N LYS A 401 -1.82 29.15 -32.57
CA LYS A 401 -2.09 30.60 -32.50
C LYS A 401 -2.43 30.97 -31.04
N PRO A 402 -1.79 31.96 -30.42
CA PRO A 402 -2.18 32.43 -29.10
C PRO A 402 -3.49 33.24 -29.20
N GLU A 403 -4.50 32.86 -28.42
CA GLU A 403 -5.70 33.65 -28.26
C GLU A 403 -5.41 34.98 -27.54
N LYS A 404 -6.15 36.04 -27.92
CA LYS A 404 -6.04 37.35 -27.28
C LYS A 404 -6.60 37.29 -25.86
N LYS A 405 -5.75 37.52 -24.85
CA LYS A 405 -6.20 38.07 -23.56
C LYS A 405 -5.67 39.50 -23.38
N THR A 406 -6.50 40.33 -22.76
CA THR A 406 -6.38 41.78 -22.74
C THR A 406 -5.17 42.26 -21.92
N LYS A 407 -4.58 43.39 -22.34
CA LYS A 407 -3.46 44.02 -21.63
C LYS A 407 -3.97 44.71 -20.35
N ALA A 408 -3.44 44.32 -19.21
CA ALA A 408 -3.29 45.19 -18.04
C ALA A 408 -1.81 45.54 -17.89
N SER A 409 -1.48 46.81 -17.66
CA SER A 409 -0.11 47.32 -17.74
C SER A 409 0.66 47.21 -16.41
N VAL A 410 1.86 46.63 -16.48
CA VAL A 410 2.90 46.74 -15.43
C VAL A 410 4.22 47.12 -16.13
N PRO A 411 4.95 48.15 -15.66
CA PRO A 411 6.15 48.65 -16.35
C PRO A 411 7.39 47.75 -16.19
N LYS A 412 8.38 48.04 -17.03
CA LYS A 412 9.62 47.28 -17.25
C LYS A 412 10.70 47.67 -16.22
N PRO A 413 11.50 46.71 -15.69
CA PRO A 413 12.60 47.05 -14.77
C PRO A 413 13.82 47.60 -15.52
N GLU A 414 14.41 48.67 -15.01
CA GLU A 414 15.69 49.22 -15.48
C GLU A 414 16.91 48.60 -14.78
N LYS A 415 18.11 48.88 -15.31
CA LYS A 415 19.40 48.42 -14.77
C LYS A 415 19.95 49.41 -13.72
N PRO A 416 20.82 48.96 -12.79
CA PRO A 416 21.06 49.67 -11.54
C PRO A 416 22.02 50.86 -11.68
N VAL A 417 21.65 51.97 -11.04
CA VAL A 417 22.57 53.08 -10.71
C VAL A 417 23.19 52.84 -9.34
N THR A 418 24.50 53.02 -9.22
CA THR A 418 25.24 52.85 -7.95
C THR A 418 25.12 54.07 -7.04
N GLN A 419 24.71 53.88 -5.79
CA GLN A 419 24.99 54.83 -4.70
C GLN A 419 25.58 54.12 -3.47
N LYS A 420 26.48 54.83 -2.78
CA LYS A 420 27.24 54.32 -1.62
C LYS A 420 26.39 54.38 -0.34
N VAL A 421 26.02 53.23 0.21
CA VAL A 421 25.47 53.16 1.58
C VAL A 421 26.59 52.83 2.57
N LYS A 422 26.66 53.56 3.69
CA LYS A 422 27.70 53.42 4.72
C LYS A 422 27.58 52.07 5.45
N LYS A 423 28.71 51.50 5.87
CA LYS A 423 28.75 50.33 6.78
C LYS A 423 28.13 50.68 8.14
N PRO A 424 27.19 49.88 8.66
CA PRO A 424 26.91 49.81 10.10
C PRO A 424 28.10 49.22 10.87
N SER A 425 28.05 49.35 12.20
CA SER A 425 29.15 49.09 13.13
C SER A 425 29.60 47.62 13.24
N LYS A 426 30.88 47.44 13.63
CA LYS A 426 31.39 46.18 14.20
C LYS A 426 30.90 46.05 15.64
N ASP A 427 29.64 45.68 15.85
CA ASP A 427 29.17 45.36 17.20
C ASP A 427 29.66 43.99 17.67
N LYS A 428 29.91 43.93 18.98
CA LYS A 428 30.91 43.03 19.56
C LYS A 428 30.42 41.58 19.55
N LYS A 429 31.28 40.65 19.11
CA LYS A 429 31.16 39.24 19.48
C LYS A 429 31.06 39.14 21.02
N PRO A 430 30.06 38.46 21.59
CA PRO A 430 30.16 38.00 22.96
C PRO A 430 31.42 37.13 23.08
N THR A 431 32.33 37.50 23.98
CA THR A 431 33.61 36.80 24.16
C THR A 431 33.36 35.36 24.60
N SER A 432 33.83 34.40 23.82
CA SER A 432 33.55 32.99 24.10
C SER A 432 34.33 32.53 25.34
N ALA A 433 33.62 32.35 26.46
CA ALA A 433 34.12 31.54 27.56
C ALA A 433 34.58 30.17 27.00
N LYS A 434 35.77 29.69 27.42
CA LYS A 434 36.33 28.39 27.00
C LYS A 434 35.62 27.20 27.66
N GLY A 435 34.29 27.20 27.63
CA GLY A 435 33.48 26.04 28.02
C GLY A 435 33.78 24.86 27.10
N LYS A 436 33.98 23.67 27.69
CA LYS A 436 34.18 22.42 26.94
C LYS A 436 32.96 22.22 26.02
N ARG A 437 33.19 21.91 24.74
CA ARG A 437 32.14 21.68 23.73
C ARG A 437 32.02 20.20 23.43
N ASP A 438 30.80 19.75 23.17
CA ASP A 438 30.52 18.39 22.73
C ASP A 438 30.12 18.38 21.25
N TYR A 439 30.58 17.36 20.53
CA TYR A 439 30.44 17.21 19.09
C TYR A 439 29.35 16.19 18.76
N PHE A 440 28.62 16.45 17.67
CA PHE A 440 27.45 15.67 17.29
C PHE A 440 27.45 15.38 15.79
N LEU A 441 26.86 14.25 15.40
CA LEU A 441 26.73 13.79 14.02
C LEU A 441 25.26 13.86 13.59
N GLN A 442 24.90 14.80 12.72
CA GLN A 442 23.66 14.72 11.95
C GLN A 442 23.82 13.62 10.90
N VAL A 443 22.99 12.57 10.94
CA VAL A 443 23.09 11.42 10.01
C VAL A 443 21.92 11.26 9.05
N SER A 444 20.76 11.83 9.39
CA SER A 444 19.54 11.78 8.56
C SER A 444 18.63 12.98 8.86
N SER A 445 17.75 13.30 7.91
CA SER A 445 16.78 14.41 7.99
C SER A 445 15.45 13.96 7.39
N PHE A 446 14.34 14.25 8.06
CA PHE A 446 13.00 13.85 7.67
C PHE A 446 12.01 15.03 7.79
N ARG A 447 10.98 15.05 6.94
CA ARG A 447 9.80 15.94 7.09
C ARG A 447 8.69 15.35 7.98
N ARG A 448 8.88 14.13 8.52
CA ARG A 448 7.91 13.42 9.37
C ARG A 448 8.57 12.90 10.65
N LEU A 449 7.90 13.12 11.78
CA LEU A 449 8.37 12.70 13.11
C LEU A 449 8.46 11.17 13.23
N ASP A 450 7.48 10.43 12.71
CA ASP A 450 7.45 8.96 12.85
C ASP A 450 8.65 8.28 12.16
N LEU A 451 9.11 8.82 11.02
CA LEU A 451 10.30 8.32 10.32
C LEU A 451 11.59 8.66 11.08
N ALA A 452 11.70 9.88 11.62
CA ALA A 452 12.84 10.28 12.44
C ALA A 452 12.94 9.44 13.72
N GLN A 453 11.82 9.19 14.40
CA GLN A 453 11.77 8.29 15.56
C GLN A 453 12.14 6.84 15.20
N ARG A 454 11.76 6.33 14.02
CA ARG A 454 12.17 4.99 13.56
C ARG A 454 13.70 4.89 13.41
N ASP A 455 14.35 5.91 12.83
CA ASP A 455 15.82 5.92 12.69
C ASP A 455 16.51 6.14 14.06
N VAL A 456 15.99 7.01 14.95
CA VAL A 456 16.46 7.09 16.35
C VAL A 456 16.39 5.73 17.06
N ARG A 457 15.28 4.99 16.93
CA ARG A 457 15.15 3.64 17.51
C ARG A 457 16.15 2.65 16.90
N LYS A 458 16.45 2.74 15.60
CA LYS A 458 17.51 1.96 14.93
C LYS A 458 18.89 2.28 15.52
N TRP A 459 19.22 3.55 15.76
CA TRP A 459 20.51 3.94 16.38
C TRP A 459 20.62 3.55 17.86
N ARG A 460 19.54 3.74 18.65
CA ARG A 460 19.49 3.33 20.08
C ARG A 460 19.69 1.82 20.24
N ARG A 461 19.11 0.98 19.35
CA ARG A 461 19.36 -0.48 19.31
C ARG A 461 20.83 -0.85 19.10
N LEU A 462 21.62 0.00 18.45
CA LEU A 462 23.05 -0.18 18.22
C LEU A 462 23.92 0.36 19.37
N LYS A 463 23.32 0.65 20.53
CA LYS A 463 23.92 1.32 21.69
C LYS A 463 24.58 2.68 21.36
N VAL A 464 24.06 3.37 20.33
CA VAL A 464 24.50 4.73 19.97
C VAL A 464 23.51 5.73 20.55
N GLY A 465 24.02 6.71 21.32
CA GLY A 465 23.23 7.85 21.78
C GLY A 465 22.65 8.61 20.59
N ALA A 466 21.32 8.71 20.52
CA ALA A 466 20.58 9.27 19.39
C ALA A 466 19.33 10.03 19.85
N TRP A 467 19.13 11.22 19.27
CA TRP A 467 18.08 12.18 19.59
C TRP A 467 17.57 12.90 18.34
N LEU A 468 16.56 13.74 18.53
CA LEU A 468 16.05 14.65 17.51
C LEU A 468 16.53 16.09 17.76
N ASP A 469 16.86 16.78 16.68
CA ASP A 469 17.11 18.23 16.64
C ASP A 469 16.39 18.80 15.42
N THR A 470 15.79 19.97 15.51
CA THR A 470 14.98 20.57 14.44
C THR A 470 15.68 21.77 13.82
N PHE A 471 15.47 21.97 12.51
CA PHE A 471 15.88 23.21 11.85
C PHE A 471 14.84 23.64 10.81
N THR A 472 14.64 24.95 10.70
CA THR A 472 13.86 25.55 9.61
C THR A 472 14.81 25.84 8.45
N ALA A 473 14.48 25.33 7.26
CA ALA A 473 15.22 25.62 6.04
C ALA A 473 14.87 27.02 5.49
N LYS A 474 15.66 27.51 4.52
CA LYS A 474 15.46 28.84 3.91
C LYS A 474 14.12 29.00 3.16
N ASP A 475 13.45 27.88 2.82
CA ASP A 475 12.11 27.83 2.24
C ASP A 475 10.99 27.88 3.30
N GLY A 476 11.33 28.07 4.57
CA GLY A 476 10.39 28.04 5.69
C GLY A 476 10.01 26.62 6.14
N SER A 477 10.49 25.55 5.49
CA SER A 477 10.11 24.19 5.85
C SER A 477 10.91 23.67 7.06
N THR A 478 10.19 23.17 8.07
CA THR A 478 10.80 22.54 9.25
C THR A 478 11.23 21.11 8.94
N TRP A 479 12.47 20.77 9.28
CA TRP A 479 13.05 19.44 9.14
C TRP A 479 13.45 18.88 10.51
N ILE A 480 13.16 17.60 10.72
CA ILE A 480 13.49 16.85 11.92
C ILE A 480 14.73 16.01 11.61
N THR A 481 15.82 16.24 12.33
CA THR A 481 17.11 15.61 12.08
C THR A 481 17.47 14.62 13.17
N VAL A 482 18.13 13.53 12.78
CA VAL A 482 18.64 12.55 13.74
C VAL A 482 20.10 12.84 14.03
N VAL A 483 20.37 13.02 15.32
CA VAL A 483 21.65 13.49 15.84
C VAL A 483 22.24 12.42 16.75
N LEU A 484 23.50 12.04 16.48
CA LEU A 484 24.25 11.05 17.26
C LEU A 484 25.37 11.71 18.08
N GLY A 485 25.67 11.18 19.27
CA GLY A 485 26.70 11.72 20.17
C GLY A 485 26.38 11.43 21.65
N PRO A 486 26.69 12.36 22.58
CA PRO A 486 27.71 13.39 22.42
C PRO A 486 29.11 12.76 22.24
N TYR A 487 29.96 13.37 21.42
CA TYR A 487 31.35 12.99 21.25
C TYR A 487 32.28 14.03 21.88
N PRO A 488 33.26 13.64 22.72
CA PRO A 488 34.09 14.59 23.48
C PRO A 488 35.15 15.31 22.64
N SER A 489 35.34 14.95 21.37
CA SER A 489 36.25 15.63 20.44
C SER A 489 35.79 15.52 18.99
N LEU A 490 36.22 16.47 18.16
CA LEU A 490 35.95 16.51 16.72
C LEU A 490 36.41 15.22 16.03
N ASP A 491 37.58 14.70 16.39
CA ASP A 491 38.16 13.52 15.72
C ASP A 491 37.51 12.21 16.17
N LYS A 492 36.99 12.14 17.41
CA LYS A 492 36.14 11.01 17.83
C LYS A 492 34.81 11.03 17.06
N ALA A 493 34.22 12.21 16.83
CA ALA A 493 33.06 12.35 15.94
C ALA A 493 33.39 11.95 14.48
N ARG A 494 34.49 12.46 13.90
CA ARG A 494 34.96 12.09 12.54
C ARG A 494 35.18 10.59 12.39
N LYS A 495 35.86 9.94 13.35
CA LYS A 495 36.13 8.49 13.36
C LYS A 495 34.83 7.68 13.40
N MET A 496 33.88 8.06 14.24
CA MET A 496 32.56 7.40 14.31
C MET A 496 31.72 7.62 13.06
N GLY A 497 31.68 8.83 12.50
CA GLY A 497 30.98 9.11 11.24
C GLY A 497 31.56 8.32 10.06
N ARG A 498 32.89 8.29 9.91
CA ARG A 498 33.57 7.47 8.89
C ARG A 498 33.25 5.98 9.05
N ARG A 499 33.26 5.46 10.30
CA ARG A 499 32.83 4.08 10.59
C ARG A 499 31.39 3.83 10.17
N PHE A 500 30.43 4.67 10.58
CA PHE A 500 29.02 4.49 10.21
C PHE A 500 28.76 4.56 8.70
N LYS A 501 29.60 5.27 7.93
CA LYS A 501 29.57 5.23 6.47
C LYS A 501 30.15 3.92 5.91
N LYS A 502 31.29 3.45 6.42
CA LYS A 502 31.89 2.15 6.01
C LYS A 502 30.97 0.96 6.33
N ASP A 503 30.35 0.99 7.52
CA ASP A 503 29.39 -0.03 7.98
C ASP A 503 28.03 0.06 7.24
N HIS A 504 27.89 0.91 6.22
CA HIS A 504 26.67 1.18 5.43
C HIS A 504 25.44 1.64 6.25
N ARG A 505 25.66 2.12 7.49
CA ARG A 505 24.58 2.49 8.44
C ARG A 505 23.99 3.87 8.14
N THR A 506 24.76 4.76 7.52
CA THR A 506 24.31 6.00 6.87
C THR A 506 25.06 6.26 5.55
N LYS A 507 24.39 6.95 4.60
CA LYS A 507 24.99 7.39 3.34
C LYS A 507 25.92 8.61 3.53
N SER A 508 25.63 9.47 4.50
CA SER A 508 26.38 10.69 4.78
C SER A 508 26.22 11.14 6.24
N PHE A 509 27.06 12.07 6.68
CA PHE A 509 26.93 12.72 7.98
C PHE A 509 27.46 14.16 7.92
N ARG A 510 26.98 15.02 8.81
CA ARG A 510 27.54 16.36 9.08
C ARG A 510 27.93 16.45 10.55
N ILE A 511 29.03 17.13 10.85
CA ILE A 511 29.49 17.35 12.24
C ILE A 511 29.18 18.77 12.66
N PHE A 512 28.62 18.94 13.85
CA PHE A 512 28.49 20.23 14.52
C PHE A 512 28.92 20.11 15.99
N SER A 513 29.00 21.24 16.71
CA SER A 513 29.32 21.24 18.14
C SER A 513 28.41 22.20 18.92
N ARG A 514 28.04 21.80 20.12
CA ARG A 514 27.18 22.55 21.05
C ARG A 514 27.93 22.74 22.39
N PRO A 515 27.51 23.67 23.27
CA PRO A 515 28.01 23.74 24.63
C PRO A 515 27.82 22.40 25.35
N ARG A 516 28.76 21.98 26.19
CA ARG A 516 28.58 20.78 27.03
C ARG A 516 27.37 20.98 27.95
N GLY A 517 26.59 19.91 28.10
CA GLY A 517 25.30 19.95 28.81
C GLY A 517 24.10 20.31 27.93
N TRP A 518 24.29 20.73 26.67
CA TRP A 518 23.18 20.85 25.72
C TRP A 518 22.53 19.48 25.49
N ARG A 519 21.25 19.36 25.89
CA ARG A 519 20.43 18.17 25.68
C ARG A 519 19.54 18.37 24.44
N PRO A 520 19.79 17.68 23.31
CA PRO A 520 18.81 17.61 22.22
C PRO A 520 17.53 16.94 22.71
N HIS A 521 16.42 17.18 22.01
CA HIS A 521 15.12 16.62 22.41
C HIS A 521 15.15 15.08 22.29
N SER A 522 15.09 14.41 23.44
CA SER A 522 14.52 13.07 23.50
C SER A 522 13.01 13.20 23.39
N PRO A 523 12.36 12.67 22.34
CA PRO A 523 11.05 12.07 22.59
C PRO A 523 11.22 10.97 23.65
N ALA A 524 10.25 10.87 24.55
CA ALA A 524 10.03 9.69 25.35
C ALA A 524 9.77 8.47 24.42
#